data_AF-A0A3D2NEM4-F1
#
_entry.id   AF-A0A3D2NEM4-F1
#
_cell.length_a   1.000
_cell.length_b   1.000
_cell.length_c   1.000
_cell.angle_alpha   90.00
_cell.angle_beta   90.00
_cell.angle_gamma   90.00
#
_symmetry.space_group_name_H-M   'P 1'
#
loop_
_entity.id
_entity.type
_entity.pdbx_description
1 polymer ?
#
loop_
_entity_poly.entity_id
_entity_poly.type
_entity_poly.pdbx_seq_one_letter_code
_entity_poly.pdbx_strand_id
1 'polypeptide(L)' 'MTDIVDTASADRRPDERDHLDCFFYSEAEAADRLGIHRTTLRHLALSGNAPVEPIKITEHRRIYRRVDIHRLAGIEP' A
#
# COMPACT_ATOMS: atom_id res chain seq x y z
N MET A 1 -22.70 15.57 31.82
CA MET A 1 -22.89 16.75 30.94
C MET A 1 -21.49 17.33 30.77
N THR A 2 -20.65 16.91 29.82
CA THR A 2 -20.83 16.37 28.46
C THR A 2 -19.64 15.46 28.11
N ASP A 3 -19.77 14.80 26.97
CA ASP A 3 -19.33 13.46 26.60
C ASP A 3 -17.85 13.22 26.21
N ILE A 4 -17.56 11.91 26.21
CA ILE A 4 -16.40 11.17 25.70
C ILE A 4 -16.30 11.30 24.16
N VAL A 5 -15.09 11.48 23.61
CA VAL A 5 -14.66 10.92 22.32
C VAL A 5 -13.14 10.72 22.37
N ASP A 6 -12.69 9.57 22.85
CA ASP A 6 -12.23 8.46 22.01
C ASP A 6 -11.26 8.95 20.92
N THR A 7 -9.98 8.97 21.29
CA THR A 7 -8.86 9.05 20.36
C THR A 7 -9.00 7.87 19.42
N ALA A 8 -9.53 8.14 18.22
CA ALA A 8 -9.66 7.18 17.13
C ALA A 8 -8.27 6.63 16.78
N SER A 9 -7.94 5.55 17.49
CA SER A 9 -6.90 4.60 17.18
C SER A 9 -7.17 4.15 15.76
N ALA A 10 -6.23 4.44 14.86
CA ALA A 10 -6.36 4.18 13.43
C ALA A 10 -6.95 2.79 13.19
N ASP A 11 -8.21 2.78 12.74
CA ASP A 11 -8.97 1.61 12.28
C ASP A 11 -8.27 1.05 11.03
N ARG A 12 -7.11 0.42 11.22
CA ARG A 12 -6.55 -0.51 10.25
C ARG A 12 -7.43 -1.75 10.32
N ARG A 13 -8.61 -1.69 9.69
CA ARG A 13 -9.29 -2.92 9.33
C ARG A 13 -8.36 -3.65 8.37
N PRO A 14 -7.87 -4.85 8.69
CA PRO A 14 -7.30 -5.70 7.67
C PRO A 14 -8.46 -6.02 6.74
N ASP A 15 -8.44 -5.36 5.59
CA ASP A 15 -9.50 -5.40 4.60
C ASP A 15 -9.77 -6.88 4.26
N GLU A 16 -10.94 -7.39 4.63
CA GLU A 16 -11.46 -8.75 4.32
C GLU A 16 -11.63 -8.99 2.79
N ARG A 17 -10.92 -8.22 1.96
CA ARG A 17 -10.70 -8.45 0.52
C ARG A 17 -9.55 -9.43 0.25
N ASP A 18 -8.99 -10.08 1.27
CA ASP A 18 -7.90 -11.07 1.16
C ASP A 18 -8.35 -12.48 0.68
N HIS A 19 -9.56 -12.65 0.13
CA HIS A 19 -10.06 -13.97 -0.35
C HIS A 19 -10.21 -14.11 -1.87
N LEU A 20 -9.81 -13.11 -2.64
CA LEU A 20 -9.52 -13.27 -4.06
C LEU A 20 -8.03 -13.00 -4.20
N ASP A 21 -7.24 -14.00 -4.61
CA ASP A 21 -5.79 -13.92 -4.82
C ASP A 21 -5.40 -12.75 -5.74
N CYS A 22 -5.41 -11.54 -5.19
CA CYS A 22 -4.99 -10.35 -5.89
C CYS A 22 -3.48 -10.38 -5.89
N PHE A 23 -2.92 -10.85 -7.01
CA PHE A 23 -1.48 -10.80 -7.29
C PHE A 23 -0.91 -9.37 -7.34
N PHE A 24 -1.76 -8.35 -7.16
CA PHE A 24 -1.41 -6.95 -7.26
C PHE A 24 -1.99 -6.13 -6.11
N TYR A 25 -1.20 -5.17 -5.63
CA TYR A 25 -1.59 -4.13 -4.70
C TYR A 25 -1.72 -2.79 -5.41
N SER A 26 -2.68 -1.98 -4.99
CA SER A 26 -2.70 -0.56 -5.34
C SER A 26 -1.54 0.20 -4.69
N GLU A 27 -1.27 1.42 -5.15
CA GLU A 27 -0.24 2.29 -4.55
C GLU A 27 -0.46 2.53 -3.05
N ALA A 28 -1.72 2.68 -2.61
CA ALA A 28 -2.03 2.88 -1.21
C ALA A 28 -1.75 1.63 -0.37
N GLU A 29 -2.14 0.45 -0.86
CA GLU A 29 -1.91 -0.83 -0.19
C GLU A 29 -0.42 -1.19 -0.14
N ALA A 30 0.29 -0.99 -1.25
CA ALA A 30 1.73 -1.18 -1.32
C ALA A 30 2.44 -0.27 -0.31
N ALA A 31 2.03 1.00 -0.23
CA ALA A 31 2.61 1.95 0.72
C ALA A 31 2.35 1.53 2.19
N ASP A 32 1.14 1.10 2.52
CA ASP A 32 0.79 0.65 3.88
C ASP A 32 1.58 -0.60 4.28
N ARG A 33 1.70 -1.59 3.37
CA ARG A 33 2.49 -2.81 3.59
C ARG A 33 3.99 -2.55 3.74
N LEU A 34 4.51 -1.54 3.04
CA LEU A 34 5.91 -1.10 3.16
C LEU A 34 6.15 -0.15 4.34
N GLY A 35 5.10 0.29 5.05
CA GLY A 35 5.22 1.25 6.14
C GLY A 35 5.64 2.66 5.69
N ILE A 36 5.43 3.01 4.42
CA ILE A 36 5.78 4.33 3.86
C ILE A 36 4.51 5.09 3.45
N HIS A 37 4.63 6.41 3.34
CA HIS A 37 3.50 7.22 2.87
C HIS A 37 3.29 7.07 1.36
N ARG A 38 2.04 7.03 0.89
CA ARG A 38 1.68 6.91 -0.54
C ARG A 38 2.40 7.92 -1.43
N THR A 39 2.56 9.16 -0.95
CA THR A 39 3.21 10.24 -1.71
C THR A 39 4.70 9.98 -1.90
N THR A 40 5.35 9.35 -0.92
CA THR A 40 6.75 8.94 -1.01
C THR A 40 6.91 7.85 -2.06
N LEU A 41 6.05 6.82 -2.03
CA LEU A 41 6.07 5.76 -3.02
C LEU A 41 5.80 6.31 -4.44
N ARG A 42 4.82 7.21 -4.58
CA ARG A 42 4.53 7.92 -5.83
C ARG A 42 5.73 8.72 -6.34
N HIS A 43 6.40 9.46 -5.46
CA HIS A 43 7.56 10.27 -5.83
C HIS A 43 8.73 9.41 -6.31
N LEU A 44 9.01 8.31 -5.61
CA LEU A 44 10.02 7.32 -6.03
C LEU A 44 9.68 6.72 -7.40
N ALA A 45 8.41 6.35 -7.60
CA ALA A 45 7.90 5.79 -8.84
C ALA A 45 7.89 6.78 -10.02
N LEU A 46 7.78 8.09 -9.75
CA LEU A 46 7.92 9.14 -10.76
C LEU A 46 9.38 9.42 -11.08
N SER A 47 10.26 9.34 -10.09
CA SER A 47 11.69 9.59 -10.22
C SER A 47 12.47 8.42 -10.84
N GLY A 48 11.81 7.28 -11.09
CA GLY A 48 12.46 6.05 -11.58
C GLY A 48 13.29 5.32 -10.52
N ASN A 49 13.22 5.73 -9.26
CA ASN A 49 13.94 5.15 -8.12
C ASN A 49 13.02 4.31 -7.23
N ALA A 50 11.88 3.86 -7.76
CA ALA A 50 11.00 2.98 -6.99
C ALA A 50 11.71 1.64 -6.75
N PRO A 51 11.66 1.12 -5.52
CA PRO A 51 12.27 -0.16 -5.19
C PRO A 51 11.62 -1.35 -5.91
N VAL A 52 10.42 -1.15 -6.44
CA VAL A 52 9.66 -2.13 -7.21
C VAL A 52 9.09 -1.45 -8.45
N GLU A 53 9.08 -2.14 -9.59
CA GLU A 53 8.62 -1.56 -10.85
C GLU A 53 7.08 -1.44 -10.85
N PRO A 54 6.52 -0.22 -10.89
CA PRO A 54 5.08 -0.03 -10.88
C PRO A 54 4.48 -0.36 -12.26
N ILE A 55 3.42 -1.15 -12.27
CA ILE A 55 2.61 -1.36 -13.47
C ILE A 55 1.65 -0.16 -13.60
N LYS A 56 1.88 0.68 -14.60
CA LYS A 56 1.03 1.83 -14.91
C LYS A 56 -0.23 1.32 -15.61
N ILE A 57 -1.39 1.50 -14.96
CA ILE A 57 -2.69 1.19 -15.56
C ILE A 57 -3.25 2.44 -16.26
N THR A 58 -3.07 3.60 -15.63
CA THR A 58 -3.40 4.92 -16.21
C THR A 58 -2.33 5.93 -15.79
N GLU A 59 -2.45 7.19 -16.23
CA GLU A 59 -1.52 8.27 -15.86
C GLU A 59 -1.38 8.44 -14.34
N HIS A 60 -2.48 8.28 -13.60
CA HIS A 60 -2.51 8.46 -12.14
C HIS A 60 -2.65 7.16 -11.36
N ARG A 61 -2.86 6.03 -12.04
CA ARG A 61 -3.08 4.73 -11.38
C ARG A 61 -1.92 3.78 -11.64
N ARG A 62 -1.31 3.35 -10.54
CA ARG A 62 -0.22 2.38 -10.51
C ARG A 62 -0.59 1.24 -9.58
N ILE A 63 -0.21 0.04 -10.01
CA ILE A 63 -0.32 -1.17 -9.19
C ILE A 63 1.06 -1.80 -9.07
N TYR A 64 1.26 -2.51 -7.98
CA TYR A 64 2.51 -3.17 -7.62
C TYR A 64 2.25 -4.65 -7.48
N ARG A 65 3.18 -5.51 -7.87
CA ARG A 65 2.99 -6.95 -7.70
C ARG A 65 3.11 -7.31 -6.23
N ARG A 66 2.21 -8.16 -5.76
CA ARG A 66 2.20 -8.65 -4.38
C ARG A 66 3.53 -9.28 -4.00
N VAL A 67 4.10 -10.13 -4.87
CA VAL A 67 5.39 -10.79 -4.64
C VAL A 67 6.55 -9.80 -4.43
N ASP A 68 6.58 -8.71 -5.18
CA ASP A 68 7.65 -7.72 -5.09
C ASP A 68 7.52 -6.89 -3.81
N ILE A 69 6.28 -6.54 -3.42
CA ILE A 69 6.00 -5.87 -2.15
C ILE A 69 6.30 -6.77 -0.95
N HIS A 70 5.95 -8.05 -1.01
CA HIS A 70 6.24 -9.03 0.04
C HIS A 70 7.76 -9.22 0.21
N ARG A 71 8.48 -9.39 -0.90
CA ARG A 71 9.96 -9.43 -0.90
C ARG A 71 10.57 -8.18 -0.29
N LEU A 72 10.07 -7.01 -0.65
CA LEU A 72 10.60 -5.73 -0.14
C LEU A 72 10.22 -5.49 1.33
N ALA A 73 9.05 -5.96 1.75
CA ALA A 73 8.61 -5.92 3.15
C ALA A 73 9.29 -6.98 4.03
N GLY A 74 10.02 -7.93 3.45
CA GLY A 74 10.63 -9.05 4.17
C GLY A 74 9.60 -10.05 4.72
N ILE A 75 8.40 -10.07 4.12
CA ILE A 75 7.32 -10.99 4.47
C ILE A 75 7.40 -12.09 3.39
N GLU A 76 7.94 -13.26 3.74
CA GLU A 76 7.98 -14.39 2.79
C GLU A 76 6.56 -14.74 2.27
N PRO A 77 6.43 -15.22 1.02
CA PRO A 77 5.15 -15.39 0.33
C PRO A 77 4.20 -16.42 0.97
#